data_AF-A0A7V5K6Z2-F1
#
_entry.id   AF-A0A7V5K6Z2-F1
#
_cell.length_a   1.000
_cell.length_b   1.000
_cell.length_c   1.000
_cell.angle_alpha   90.00
_cell.angle_beta   90.00
_cell.angle_gamma   90.00
#
_symmetry.space_group_name_H-M   'P 1'
#
loop_
_entity.id
_entity.type
_entity.pdbx_description
1 polymer ?
#
loop_
_entity_poly.entity_id
_entity_poly.type
_entity_poly.pdbx_seq_one_letter_code
_entity_poly.pdbx_strand_id
1 'polypeptide(L)'
;MLDEYKGLRKNLLLGIEELRNFTLNRGNSRAAESLAEISQKIRENRFYLVVLGEFKRGKTTFINALLGEPLLPTAVVPLTSIVTMMRYGTEERVEVIFEDGRIERISMQELHLFVTERGNPGNEKGVKRVEVSYPSP
;
A
#
# COMPACT_ATOMS: atom_id res chain seq x y z
N MET A 1 0.37 14.84 -21.91
CA MET A 1 0.44 13.56 -21.15
C MET A 1 -0.29 13.65 -19.81
N LEU A 2 0.07 14.55 -18.88
CA LEU A 2 -0.64 14.67 -17.59
C LEU A 2 -2.07 15.23 -17.70
N ASP A 3 -2.34 16.19 -18.59
CA ASP A 3 -3.69 16.76 -18.75
C ASP A 3 -4.66 15.81 -19.45
N GLU A 4 -4.16 15.02 -20.40
CA GLU A 4 -4.91 13.95 -21.04
C GLU A 4 -5.29 12.85 -20.03
N TYR A 5 -4.36 12.48 -19.14
CA TYR A 5 -4.61 11.56 -18.03
C TYR A 5 -5.67 12.11 -17.06
N LYS A 6 -5.60 13.41 -16.69
CA LYS A 6 -6.61 14.05 -15.85
C LYS A 6 -8.00 14.01 -16.52
N GLY A 7 -8.07 14.27 -17.82
CA GLY A 7 -9.30 14.22 -18.60
C GLY A 7 -9.91 12.83 -18.64
N LEU A 8 -9.10 11.81 -18.98
CA LEU A 8 -9.53 10.41 -18.99
C LEU A 8 -10.04 9.95 -17.62
N ARG A 9 -9.29 10.27 -16.56
CA ARG A 9 -9.67 9.94 -15.17
C ARG A 9 -11.01 10.55 -14.79
N LYS A 10 -11.23 11.83 -15.13
CA LYS A 10 -12.50 12.52 -14.87
C LYS A 10 -13.67 11.82 -15.58
N ASN A 11 -13.51 11.51 -16.86
CA ASN A 11 -14.55 10.85 -17.66
C ASN A 11 -14.86 9.45 -17.13
N LEU A 12 -13.83 8.68 -16.74
CA LEU A 12 -14.00 7.35 -16.16
C LEU A 12 -14.75 7.39 -14.83
N LEU A 13 -14.44 8.35 -13.96
CA LEU A 13 -15.15 8.53 -12.69
C LEU A 13 -16.61 8.91 -12.89
N LEU A 14 -16.92 9.77 -13.87
CA LEU A 14 -18.30 10.12 -14.22
C LEU A 14 -19.08 8.89 -14.70
N GLY A 15 -18.50 8.11 -15.62
CA GLY A 15 -19.14 6.89 -16.12
C GLY A 15 -19.38 5.82 -15.04
N ILE A 16 -18.45 5.68 -14.09
CA ILE A 16 -18.63 4.76 -12.95
C ILE A 16 -19.77 5.21 -12.03
N GLU A 17 -19.90 6.52 -11.76
CA GLU A 17 -21.01 7.04 -10.96
C GLU A 17 -22.36 6.85 -11.65
N GLU A 18 -22.44 7.06 -12.97
CA GLU A 18 -23.64 6.79 -13.76
C GLU A 18 -24.04 5.31 -13.68
N LEU A 19 -23.09 4.40 -13.87
CA LEU A 19 -23.31 2.96 -13.72
C LEU A 19 -23.74 2.59 -12.31
N ARG A 20 -23.14 3.20 -11.28
CA ARG A 20 -23.48 2.94 -9.88
C ARG A 20 -24.94 3.33 -9.60
N ASN A 21 -25.35 4.52 -10.03
CA ASN A 21 -26.74 4.97 -9.89
C ASN A 21 -27.72 4.04 -10.62
N PHE A 22 -27.36 3.58 -11.83
CA PHE A 22 -28.17 2.60 -12.56
C PHE A 22 -28.29 1.27 -11.79
N THR A 23 -27.21 0.76 -11.22
CA THR A 23 -27.23 -0.49 -10.44
C THR A 23 -28.03 -0.38 -9.14
N LEU A 24 -27.96 0.77 -8.45
CA LEU A 24 -28.76 1.05 -7.25
C LEU A 24 -30.25 1.10 -7.58
N ASN A 25 -30.63 1.76 -8.67
CA ASN A 25 -32.03 1.82 -9.14
C ASN A 25 -32.60 0.45 -9.51
N ARG A 26 -31.74 -0.52 -9.85
CA ARG A 26 -32.11 -1.91 -10.16
C ARG A 26 -32.05 -2.85 -8.94
N GLY A 27 -31.72 -2.33 -7.75
CA GLY A 27 -31.60 -3.13 -6.52
C GLY A 27 -30.35 -4.02 -6.47
N ASN A 28 -29.34 -3.78 -7.31
CA ASN A 28 -28.12 -4.58 -7.34
C ASN A 28 -27.02 -3.96 -6.44
N SER A 29 -27.16 -4.13 -5.13
CA SER A 29 -26.25 -3.52 -4.13
C SER A 29 -24.81 -4.02 -4.24
N ARG A 30 -24.60 -5.30 -4.57
CA ARG A 30 -23.23 -5.84 -4.77
C ARG A 30 -22.49 -5.15 -5.90
N ALA A 31 -23.15 -4.93 -7.03
CA ALA A 31 -22.54 -4.22 -8.15
C ALA A 31 -22.24 -2.75 -7.78
N ALA A 32 -23.15 -2.10 -7.05
CA ALA A 32 -22.97 -0.73 -6.59
C ALA A 32 -21.79 -0.58 -5.61
N GLU A 33 -21.62 -1.53 -4.69
CA GLU A 33 -20.47 -1.59 -3.77
C GLU A 33 -19.15 -1.79 -4.53
N SER A 34 -19.11 -2.73 -5.47
CA SER A 34 -17.91 -2.96 -6.29
C SER A 34 -17.53 -1.73 -7.12
N LEU A 35 -18.51 -1.04 -7.71
CA LEU A 35 -18.28 0.23 -8.42
C LEU A 35 -17.78 1.34 -7.49
N ALA A 36 -18.29 1.40 -6.26
CA ALA A 36 -17.81 2.33 -5.25
C ALA A 36 -16.33 2.07 -4.91
N GLU A 37 -15.94 0.81 -4.69
CA GLU A 37 -14.55 0.43 -4.44
C GLU A 37 -13.63 0.79 -5.61
N ILE A 38 -14.04 0.52 -6.86
CA ILE A 38 -13.26 0.87 -8.06
C ILE A 38 -13.11 2.39 -8.18
N SER A 39 -14.20 3.13 -8.00
CA SER A 39 -14.17 4.60 -8.06
C SER A 39 -13.21 5.17 -7.01
N GLN A 40 -13.19 4.59 -5.81
CA GLN A 40 -12.31 5.00 -4.74
C GLN A 40 -10.85 4.76 -5.11
N LYS A 41 -10.50 3.58 -5.64
CA LYS A 41 -9.14 3.27 -6.11
C LYS A 41 -8.66 4.25 -7.19
N ILE A 42 -9.54 4.65 -8.11
CA ILE A 42 -9.20 5.63 -9.16
C ILE A 42 -9.00 7.03 -8.57
N ARG A 43 -9.83 7.45 -7.61
CA ARG A 43 -9.70 8.74 -6.91
C ARG A 43 -8.41 8.83 -6.10
N GLU A 44 -8.03 7.75 -5.42
CA GLU A 44 -6.78 7.67 -4.66
C GLU A 44 -5.55 7.86 -5.53
N ASN A 45 -5.64 7.55 -6.84
CA ASN A 45 -4.63 7.88 -7.84
C ASN A 45 -3.21 7.45 -7.43
N ARG A 46 -3.10 6.27 -6.80
CA ARG A 46 -1.85 5.73 -6.30
C ARG A 46 -1.07 5.07 -7.42
N PHE A 47 0.17 5.51 -7.62
CA PHE A 47 1.13 4.82 -8.47
C PHE A 47 1.87 3.78 -7.63
N TYR A 48 1.71 2.50 -7.97
CA TYR A 48 2.39 1.42 -7.27
C TYR A 48 3.67 1.05 -8.02
N LEU A 49 4.82 1.31 -7.40
CA LEU A 49 6.11 0.79 -7.85
C LEU A 49 6.43 -0.48 -7.05
N VAL A 50 6.46 -1.63 -7.72
CA VAL A 50 6.81 -2.91 -7.09
C VAL A 50 8.27 -3.22 -7.39
N VAL A 51 9.09 -3.35 -6.34
CA VAL A 51 10.52 -3.68 -6.45
C VAL A 51 10.74 -5.16 -6.09
N LEU A 52 11.06 -5.99 -7.09
CA LEU A 52 11.22 -7.44 -6.95
C LEU A 52 12.67 -7.88 -7.15
N GLY A 53 13.05 -9.02 -6.57
CA GLY A 53 14.34 -9.68 -6.82
C GLY A 53 14.82 -10.57 -5.66
N GLU A 54 15.82 -11.40 -5.91
CA GLU A 54 16.42 -12.30 -4.89
C GLU A 54 16.99 -11.54 -3.68
N PHE A 55 17.03 -12.18 -2.51
CA PHE A 55 17.63 -11.60 -1.32
C PHE A 55 19.05 -11.04 -1.59
N LYS A 56 19.41 -9.93 -0.94
CA LYS A 56 20.75 -9.29 -1.00
C LYS A 56 21.18 -8.64 -2.33
N ARG A 57 20.25 -8.28 -3.21
CA ARG A 57 20.54 -7.58 -4.49
C ARG A 57 20.41 -6.05 -4.45
N GLY A 58 20.49 -5.42 -3.26
CA GLY A 58 20.45 -3.95 -3.15
C GLY A 58 19.08 -3.29 -3.32
N LYS A 59 17.97 -4.04 -3.26
CA LYS A 59 16.60 -3.48 -3.36
C LYS A 59 16.30 -2.41 -2.31
N THR A 60 16.63 -2.69 -1.05
CA THR A 60 16.43 -1.71 0.03
C THR A 60 17.30 -0.47 -0.18
N THR A 61 18.52 -0.65 -0.66
CA THR A 61 19.41 0.47 -1.02
C THR A 61 18.82 1.31 -2.16
N PHE A 62 18.24 0.68 -3.18
CA PHE A 62 17.55 1.36 -4.27
C PHE A 62 16.33 2.14 -3.76
N ILE A 63 15.50 1.56 -2.91
CA ILE A 63 14.33 2.23 -2.32
C ILE A 63 14.77 3.43 -1.47
N ASN A 64 15.76 3.26 -0.60
CA ASN A 64 16.29 4.36 0.21
C ASN A 64 16.90 5.48 -0.66
N ALA A 65 17.60 5.13 -1.74
CA ALA A 65 18.12 6.12 -2.69
C ALA A 65 16.99 6.86 -3.42
N LEU A 66 15.90 6.18 -3.79
CA LEU A 66 14.72 6.79 -4.39
C LEU A 66 14.00 7.74 -3.42
N LEU A 67 13.99 7.41 -2.13
CA LEU A 67 13.41 8.23 -1.06
C LEU A 67 14.33 9.37 -0.59
N GLY A 68 15.61 9.36 -1.00
CA GLY A 68 16.62 10.32 -0.56
C GLY A 68 17.17 10.08 0.86
N GLU A 69 16.64 9.11 1.60
CA GLU A 69 17.01 8.84 3.00
C GLU A 69 17.10 7.33 3.33
N PRO A 70 17.97 6.92 4.29
CA PRO A 70 18.16 5.52 4.69
C PRO A 70 17.04 5.01 5.61
N LEU A 71 15.79 5.04 5.14
CA LEU A 71 14.59 4.76 5.93
C LEU A 71 14.36 3.29 6.23
N LEU A 72 14.43 2.45 5.19
CA LEU A 72 14.19 1.03 5.35
C LEU A 72 15.45 0.34 5.88
N PRO A 73 15.30 -0.66 6.79
CA PRO A 73 16.43 -1.42 7.29
C PRO A 73 17.12 -2.16 6.15
N THR A 74 18.35 -1.75 5.83
CA THR A 74 19.20 -2.38 4.82
C THR A 74 19.82 -3.70 5.31
N ALA A 75 19.57 -4.06 6.57
CA ALA A 75 20.09 -5.27 7.19
C ALA A 75 19.67 -6.51 6.39
N VAL A 76 20.64 -7.41 6.26
CA VAL A 76 20.68 -8.61 5.43
C VAL A 76 19.77 -9.74 5.98
N VAL A 77 18.79 -9.39 6.81
CA VAL A 77 17.86 -10.36 7.40
C VAL A 77 16.82 -10.71 6.33
N PRO A 78 16.56 -12.01 6.08
CA PRO A 78 15.47 -12.40 5.20
C PRO A 78 14.18 -11.70 5.67
N LEU A 79 13.64 -10.84 4.82
CA LEU A 79 12.25 -10.42 4.99
C LEU A 79 11.41 -11.68 4.79
N THR A 80 10.42 -11.88 5.65
CA THR A 80 9.32 -12.81 5.35
C THR A 80 8.58 -12.29 4.12
N SER A 81 7.69 -13.09 3.52
CA SER A 81 6.79 -12.66 2.44
C SER A 81 5.79 -11.56 2.84
N ILE A 82 5.93 -10.93 4.01
CA ILE A 82 5.03 -9.90 4.49
C ILE A 82 5.25 -8.63 3.67
N VAL A 83 4.19 -8.24 2.95
CA VAL A 83 4.20 -7.06 2.09
C VAL A 83 4.35 -5.81 2.96
N THR A 84 5.42 -5.06 2.73
CA THR A 84 5.62 -3.73 3.31
C THR A 84 5.35 -2.67 2.24
N MET A 85 4.35 -1.83 2.48
CA MET A 85 3.94 -0.77 1.57
C MET A 85 4.44 0.57 2.08
N MET A 86 5.25 1.26 1.28
CA MET A 86 5.63 2.65 1.55
C MET A 86 4.71 3.60 0.81
N ARG A 87 4.28 4.66 1.51
CA ARG A 87 3.50 5.75 0.93
C ARG A 87 3.96 7.09 1.47
N TYR A 88 3.69 8.15 0.72
CA TYR A 88 3.81 9.50 1.24
C TYR A 88 2.81 9.73 2.39
N GLY A 89 3.25 10.41 3.44
CA GLY A 89 2.41 10.93 4.51
C GLY A 89 3.04 12.19 5.09
N THR A 90 2.23 13.08 5.67
CA THR A 90 2.73 14.32 6.29
C THR A 90 3.57 14.06 7.55
N GLU A 91 3.44 12.88 8.13
CA GLU A 91 4.14 12.43 9.33
C GLU A 91 4.64 11.00 9.14
N GLU A 92 5.73 10.66 9.83
CA GLU A 92 6.18 9.27 9.96
C GLU A 92 5.14 8.45 10.74
N ARG A 93 4.69 7.34 10.15
CA ARG A 93 3.72 6.45 10.76
C ARG A 93 3.88 5.03 10.23
N VAL A 94 3.98 4.06 11.14
CA VAL A 94 4.01 2.63 10.79
C VAL A 94 2.79 1.94 11.37
N GLU A 95 2.00 1.32 10.51
CA GLU A 95 0.78 0.59 10.86
C GLU A 95 0.89 -0.88 10.41
N VAL A 96 0.87 -1.79 11.37
CA VAL A 96 0.81 -3.23 11.14
C VAL A 96 -0.65 -3.65 11.03
N ILE A 97 -1.04 -4.17 9.87
CA ILE A 97 -2.39 -4.69 9.63
C ILE A 97 -2.34 -6.21 9.74
N PHE A 98 -3.14 -6.75 10.65
CA PHE A 98 -3.24 -8.19 10.89
C PHE A 98 -4.37 -8.82 10.05
N GLU A 99 -4.34 -10.14 9.89
CA GLU A 99 -5.36 -10.89 9.14
C GLU A 99 -6.76 -10.80 9.77
N ASP A 100 -6.84 -10.63 11.10
CA ASP A 100 -8.07 -10.43 11.86
C ASP A 100 -8.65 -9.00 11.74
N GLY A 101 -7.97 -8.11 11.01
CA GLY A 101 -8.35 -6.71 10.84
C GLY A 101 -7.85 -5.78 11.94
N ARG A 102 -7.15 -6.28 12.96
CA ARG A 102 -6.49 -5.44 13.97
C ARG A 102 -5.42 -4.57 13.30
N ILE A 103 -5.28 -3.34 13.80
CA ILE A 103 -4.23 -2.41 13.39
C ILE A 103 -3.42 -2.03 14.63
N GLU A 104 -2.11 -2.21 14.56
CA GLU A 104 -1.17 -1.83 15.61
C GLU A 104 -0.21 -0.76 15.09
N ARG A 105 -0.05 0.32 15.86
CA ARG A 105 0.91 1.38 15.54
C ARG A 105 2.21 1.09 16.26
N ILE A 106 3.29 1.11 15.50
CA ILE A 106 4.64 0.85 16.00
C ILE A 106 5.59 1.95 15.56
N SER A 107 6.76 2.00 16.18
CA SER A 107 7.87 2.83 15.72
C SER A 107 8.58 2.20 14.52
N MET A 108 9.29 3.01 13.73
CA MET A 108 10.08 2.51 12.60
C MET A 108 11.16 1.52 13.05
N GLN A 109 11.71 1.69 14.26
CA GLN A 109 12.69 0.78 14.84
C GLN A 109 12.10 -0.60 15.12
N GLU A 110 10.80 -0.71 15.41
CA GLU A 110 10.11 -1.98 15.71
C GLU A 110 9.68 -2.75 14.46
N LEU A 111 9.74 -2.13 13.27
CA LEU A 111 9.30 -2.74 12.01
C LEU A 111 9.87 -4.15 11.79
N HIS A 112 11.17 -4.32 12.08
CA HIS A 112 11.87 -5.59 11.91
C HIS A 112 11.27 -6.74 12.75
N LEU A 113 10.58 -6.45 13.85
CA LEU A 113 9.91 -7.44 14.70
C LEU A 113 8.68 -8.06 14.02
N PHE A 114 8.19 -7.48 12.92
CA PHE A 114 6.99 -7.93 12.23
C PHE A 114 7.27 -8.44 10.82
N VAL A 115 8.26 -7.88 10.11
CA VAL A 115 8.47 -8.14 8.66
C VAL A 115 9.68 -9.03 8.34
N THR A 116 10.44 -9.46 9.35
CA THR A 116 11.62 -10.31 9.15
C THR A 116 11.39 -11.73 9.65
N GLU A 117 12.06 -12.72 9.07
CA GLU A 117 11.98 -14.12 9.53
C GLU A 117 12.45 -14.29 10.98
N ARG A 118 13.39 -13.44 11.43
CA ARG A 118 13.86 -13.45 12.81
C ARG A 118 12.83 -12.89 13.79
N GLY A 119 12.09 -11.85 13.39
CA GLY A 119 11.11 -11.17 14.25
C GLY A 119 9.73 -11.81 14.24
N ASN A 120 9.36 -12.45 13.14
CA ASN A 120 8.06 -13.07 12.90
C ASN A 120 8.21 -14.32 12.01
N PRO A 121 8.85 -15.39 12.52
CA PRO A 121 9.12 -16.60 11.75
C PRO A 121 7.82 -17.18 11.22
N GLY A 122 7.78 -17.51 9.92
CA GLY A 122 6.60 -18.12 9.29
C GLY A 122 5.32 -17.29 9.39
N ASN A 123 5.41 -15.98 9.67
CA ASN A 123 4.27 -15.11 9.95
C ASN A 123 3.34 -15.57 11.10
N GLU A 124 3.90 -16.16 12.16
CA GLU A 124 3.15 -16.58 13.36
C GLU A 124 2.31 -15.46 14.00
N LYS A 125 2.73 -14.20 13.85
CA LYS A 125 1.98 -13.04 14.35
C LYS A 125 0.74 -12.71 13.53
N GLY A 126 0.48 -13.40 12.40
CA GLY A 126 -0.70 -13.19 11.57
C GLY A 126 -0.75 -11.81 10.90
N VAL A 127 0.41 -11.30 10.48
CA VAL A 127 0.51 -9.98 9.83
C VAL A 127 0.11 -10.14 8.36
N LYS A 128 -0.89 -9.36 7.94
CA LYS A 128 -1.34 -9.30 6.55
C LYS A 128 -0.42 -8.42 5.70
N ARG A 129 -0.08 -7.24 6.23
CA ARG A 129 0.82 -6.26 5.61
C ARG A 129 1.22 -5.18 6.60
N VAL A 130 2.27 -4.44 6.27
CA VAL A 130 2.66 -3.24 7.00
C VAL A 130 2.57 -2.03 6.07
N GLU A 131 1.99 -0.93 6.55
CA GLU A 131 1.97 0.35 5.86
C GLU A 131 2.89 1.35 6.56
N VAL A 132 3.87 1.88 5.83
CA VAL A 132 4.78 2.93 6.27
C VAL A 132 4.40 4.22 5.54
N SER A 133 3.97 5.23 6.29
CA SER A 133 3.77 6.59 5.79
C SER A 133 4.99 7.42 6.19
N TYR A 134 5.56 8.16 5.25
CA TYR A 134 6.75 8.95 5.50
C TYR A 134 6.73 10.26 4.68
N PRO A 135 7.19 11.39 5.25
CA PRO A 135 7.29 12.67 4.54
C PRO A 135 8.53 12.69 3.64
N SER A 136 8.47 11.94 2.53
CA SER A 136 9.49 12.03 1.49
C SER A 136 9.34 13.37 0.75
N PRO A 137 10.44 14.12 0.53
CA PRO A 137 10.44 15.37 -0.24
C PRO A 137 10.06 15.18 -1.71
#